data_AF-A0A3M1L8X3-F1
#
_entry.id   AF-A0A3M1L8X3-F1
#
_cell.length_a   1.000
_cell.length_b   1.000
_cell.length_c   1.000
_cell.angle_alpha   90.00
_cell.angle_beta   90.00
_cell.angle_gamma   90.00
#
_symmetry.space_group_name_H-M   'P 1'
#
loop_
_entity.id
_entity.type
_entity.pdbx_description
1 polymer ?
#
loop_
_entity_poly.entity_id
_entity_poly.type
_entity_poly.pdbx_seq_one_letter_code
_entity_poly.pdbx_strand_id
1 'polypeptide(L)'
;MLELRDLFRRYTGFLRSLKLVYVLNNLLHWKHLWRNRPLYRRLGLKKSVFAPIGSQDFPQPAGPPPWLDRPDALQALRRHPEFLTFDAALQKQLEQFVQQGYLILRGFHPADKVDALNAEIERLLREKRTGFNYTGRKIMDAFRFSPLLDREFFRNPELLRILEFIMGRPIIPFQTINFLVGSEQRAHSDSIHMTTEPKGYL
;
A
#
# COMPACT_ATOMS: atom_id res chain seq x y z
N MET A 1 -32.81 15.47 -5.56
CA MET A 1 -33.50 14.31 -4.94
C MET A 1 -32.40 13.34 -4.53
N LEU A 2 -32.18 13.09 -3.23
CA LEU A 2 -31.14 12.15 -2.79
C LEU A 2 -31.50 10.76 -3.30
N GLU A 3 -30.63 10.13 -4.09
CA GLU A 3 -30.88 8.77 -4.57
C GLU A 3 -30.94 7.80 -3.39
N LEU A 4 -31.79 6.77 -3.47
CA LEU A 4 -31.87 5.70 -2.45
C LEU A 4 -30.49 5.12 -2.12
N ARG A 5 -29.59 5.12 -3.10
CA ARG A 5 -28.20 4.67 -2.96
C ARG A 5 -27.38 5.54 -2.00
N ASP A 6 -27.57 6.85 -2.02
CA ASP A 6 -26.88 7.80 -1.14
C ASP A 6 -27.46 7.76 0.29
N LEU A 7 -28.78 7.57 0.39
CA LEU A 7 -29.44 7.31 1.67
C LEU A 7 -28.90 6.02 2.31
N PHE A 8 -28.88 4.92 1.54
CA PHE A 8 -28.37 3.63 1.99
C PHE A 8 -26.87 3.71 2.37
N ARG A 9 -26.05 4.42 1.58
CA ARG A 9 -24.63 4.64 1.88
C ARG A 9 -24.42 5.44 3.18
N ARG A 10 -25.26 6.47 3.43
CA ARG A 10 -25.19 7.28 4.65
C ARG A 10 -25.57 6.50 5.90
N TYR A 11 -26.66 5.73 5.86
CA TYR A 11 -27.11 4.93 7.00
C TYR A 11 -26.24 3.70 7.24
N THR A 12 -25.73 3.05 6.19
CA THR A 12 -24.71 1.99 6.35
C THR A 12 -23.42 2.55 6.93
N GLY A 13 -23.03 3.78 6.59
CA GLY A 13 -21.89 4.46 7.21
C GLY A 13 -22.07 4.69 8.71
N PHE A 14 -23.23 5.20 9.12
CA PHE A 14 -23.56 5.38 10.55
C PHE A 14 -23.59 4.05 11.29
N LEU A 15 -24.31 3.04 10.79
CA LEU A 15 -24.35 1.72 11.41
C LEU A 15 -22.96 1.09 11.54
N ARG A 16 -22.08 1.25 10.53
CA ARG A 16 -20.69 0.76 10.58
C ARG A 16 -19.81 1.48 11.60
N SER A 17 -20.18 2.69 12.02
CA SER A 17 -19.47 3.42 13.09
C SER A 17 -19.78 2.89 14.49
N LEU A 18 -20.89 2.15 14.67
CA LEU A 18 -21.29 1.61 15.96
C LEU A 18 -20.43 0.39 16.32
N LYS A 19 -19.74 0.45 17.47
CA LYS A 19 -18.90 -0.66 17.98
C LYS A 19 -19.66 -1.99 18.07
N LEU A 20 -20.95 -1.94 18.40
CA LEU A 20 -21.79 -3.14 18.47
C LEU A 20 -21.91 -3.83 17.11
N VAL A 21 -22.15 -3.06 16.03
CA VAL A 21 -22.26 -3.59 14.67
C VAL A 21 -20.92 -4.19 14.23
N TYR A 22 -19.80 -3.56 14.58
CA TYR A 22 -18.46 -4.09 14.33
C TYR A 22 -18.23 -5.45 15.04
N VAL A 23 -18.57 -5.55 16.32
CA VAL A 23 -18.42 -6.80 17.08
C VAL A 23 -19.33 -7.90 16.54
N LEU A 24 -20.58 -7.59 16.22
CA LEU A 24 -21.50 -8.55 15.58
C LEU A 24 -20.96 -9.05 14.23
N ASN A 25 -20.44 -8.14 13.41
CA ASN A 25 -19.78 -8.49 12.16
C ASN A 25 -18.59 -9.45 12.39
N ASN A 26 -17.76 -9.18 13.40
CA ASN A 26 -16.65 -10.06 13.76
C ASN A 26 -17.11 -11.45 14.21
N LEU A 27 -18.21 -11.53 14.96
CA LEU A 27 -18.81 -12.80 15.37
C LEU A 27 -19.35 -13.59 14.16
N LEU A 28 -19.97 -12.94 13.18
CA LEU A 28 -20.40 -13.60 11.95
C LEU A 28 -19.21 -14.17 11.14
N HIS A 29 -18.06 -13.52 11.21
CA HIS A 29 -16.81 -13.97 10.57
C HIS A 29 -15.87 -14.74 11.49
N TRP A 30 -16.40 -15.35 12.57
CA TRP A 30 -15.57 -15.86 13.64
C TRP A 30 -14.52 -16.89 13.20
N LYS A 31 -14.85 -17.76 12.24
CA LYS A 31 -13.95 -18.80 11.73
C LYS A 31 -12.68 -18.22 11.10
N HIS A 32 -12.78 -17.05 10.45
CA HIS A 32 -11.64 -16.37 9.86
C HIS A 32 -10.79 -15.70 10.93
N LEU A 33 -11.43 -15.00 11.87
CA LEU A 33 -10.73 -14.29 12.95
C LEU A 33 -10.07 -15.23 13.96
N TRP A 34 -10.66 -16.40 14.21
CA TRP A 34 -10.10 -17.39 15.13
C TRP A 34 -8.70 -17.87 14.69
N ARG A 35 -8.44 -17.92 13.38
CA ARG A 35 -7.13 -18.27 12.82
C ARG A 35 -6.03 -17.29 13.20
N ASN A 36 -6.38 -16.08 13.65
CA ASN A 36 -5.43 -15.06 14.08
C ASN A 36 -4.98 -15.23 15.53
N ARG A 37 -5.56 -16.16 16.31
CA ARG A 37 -5.16 -16.38 17.72
C ARG A 37 -3.67 -16.67 17.90
N PRO A 38 -3.00 -17.50 17.06
CA PRO A 38 -1.55 -17.70 17.16
C PRO A 38 -0.76 -16.41 16.93
N LEU A 39 -1.21 -15.55 16.00
CA LEU A 39 -0.59 -14.26 15.73
C LEU A 39 -0.75 -13.31 16.93
N TYR A 40 -1.94 -13.26 17.53
CA TYR A 40 -2.18 -12.45 18.73
C TYR A 40 -1.24 -12.84 19.88
N ARG A 41 -1.05 -14.15 20.11
CA ARG A 41 -0.10 -14.63 21.12
C ARG A 41 1.34 -14.23 20.81
N ARG A 42 1.76 -14.37 19.55
CA ARG A 42 3.11 -13.98 19.09
C ARG A 42 3.36 -12.48 19.29
N LEU A 43 2.34 -11.65 19.08
CA LEU A 43 2.40 -10.20 19.23
C LEU A 43 2.09 -9.72 20.66
N GLY A 44 1.87 -10.65 21.61
CA GLY A 44 1.57 -10.31 23.01
C GLY A 44 0.22 -9.63 23.23
N LEU A 45 -0.70 -9.69 22.25
CA LEU A 45 -2.02 -9.09 22.35
C LEU A 45 -2.87 -9.85 23.37
N LYS A 46 -3.36 -9.12 24.38
CA LYS A 46 -4.24 -9.66 25.44
C LYS A 46 -5.73 -9.62 25.09
N LYS A 47 -6.10 -8.88 24.04
CA LYS A 47 -7.48 -8.74 23.59
C LYS A 47 -7.99 -9.98 22.86
N SER A 48 -9.31 -10.16 22.90
CA SER A 48 -10.00 -11.14 22.06
C SER A 48 -9.81 -10.79 20.57
N VAL A 49 -9.70 -11.82 19.73
CA VAL A 49 -9.66 -11.67 18.25
C VAL A 49 -10.94 -11.08 17.66
N PHE A 50 -12.02 -11.00 18.44
CA PHE A 50 -13.29 -10.37 18.05
C PHE A 50 -13.42 -8.92 18.52
N ALA A 51 -12.55 -8.47 19.42
CA ALA A 51 -12.57 -7.11 19.94
C ALA A 51 -11.84 -6.15 18.97
N PRO A 52 -12.22 -4.86 18.95
CA PRO A 52 -11.42 -3.85 18.26
C PRO A 52 -10.02 -3.76 18.89
N ILE A 53 -9.01 -3.74 18.03
CA ILE A 53 -7.59 -3.57 18.40
C ILE A 53 -7.07 -2.23 17.88
N GLY A 54 -6.11 -1.65 18.60
CA GLY A 54 -5.36 -0.45 18.20
C GLY A 54 -3.92 -0.51 18.69
N SER A 55 -3.11 0.49 18.33
CA SER A 55 -1.66 0.53 18.64
C SER A 55 -1.35 0.41 20.13
N GLN A 56 -2.20 1.00 21.00
CA GLN A 56 -2.07 0.92 22.45
C GLN A 56 -2.23 -0.49 23.04
N ASP A 57 -2.78 -1.44 22.28
CA ASP A 57 -2.99 -2.81 22.76
C ASP A 57 -1.74 -3.68 22.60
N PHE A 58 -0.73 -3.19 21.87
CA PHE A 58 0.54 -3.88 21.67
C PHE A 58 1.46 -3.59 22.86
N PRO A 59 1.91 -4.62 23.61
CA PRO A 59 2.69 -4.43 24.83
C PRO A 59 4.09 -3.87 24.58
N GLN A 60 4.63 -4.04 23.37
CA GLN A 60 5.87 -3.44 22.90
C GLN A 60 5.70 -3.01 21.45
N PRO A 61 6.34 -1.90 21.01
CA PRO A 61 6.43 -1.58 19.58
C PRO A 61 7.00 -2.79 18.85
N ALA A 62 6.33 -3.25 17.81
CA ALA A 62 6.86 -4.30 16.98
C ALA A 62 8.09 -3.74 16.28
N GLY A 63 9.28 -4.19 16.67
CA GLY A 63 10.54 -3.97 15.95
C GLY A 63 10.97 -2.52 15.67
N PRO A 64 12.15 -2.35 15.04
CA PRO A 64 12.61 -1.05 14.59
C PRO A 64 11.87 -0.58 13.32
N PRO A 65 11.84 0.74 13.03
CA PRO A 65 11.38 1.26 11.74
C PRO A 65 12.27 0.73 10.58
N PRO A 66 11.88 0.99 9.32
CA PRO A 66 12.73 0.74 8.17
C PRO A 66 14.16 1.23 8.42
N TRP A 67 15.14 0.47 7.94
CA TRP A 67 16.54 0.74 8.26
C TRP A 67 17.04 2.07 7.69
N LEU A 68 16.45 2.54 6.59
CA LEU A 68 16.71 3.86 6.01
C LEU A 68 16.04 5.03 6.74
N ASP A 69 15.13 4.76 7.67
CA ASP A 69 14.52 5.79 8.53
C ASP A 69 15.30 5.99 9.84
N ARG A 70 16.39 5.25 10.04
CA ARG A 70 17.21 5.33 11.25
C ARG A 70 18.19 6.51 11.19
N PRO A 71 18.62 7.07 12.34
CA PRO A 71 19.56 8.20 12.37
C PRO A 71 20.89 7.95 11.65
N ASP A 72 21.34 6.69 11.59
CA ASP A 72 22.60 6.27 10.94
C ASP A 72 22.42 5.79 9.50
N ALA A 73 21.22 5.94 8.92
CA ALA A 73 20.83 5.38 7.62
C ALA A 73 21.82 5.68 6.49
N LEU A 74 22.29 6.92 6.35
CA LEU A 74 23.21 7.29 5.26
C LEU A 74 24.57 6.59 5.37
N GLN A 75 25.08 6.41 6.61
CA GLN A 75 26.34 5.70 6.83
C GLN A 75 26.17 4.20 6.59
N ALA A 76 25.06 3.63 7.05
CA ALA A 76 24.71 2.23 6.81
C ALA A 76 24.54 1.95 5.31
N LEU A 77 23.85 2.85 4.58
CA LEU A 77 23.57 2.75 3.16
C LEU A 77 24.87 2.65 2.34
N ARG A 78 25.81 3.58 2.57
CA ARG A 78 27.11 3.62 1.86
C ARG A 78 27.99 2.40 2.08
N ARG A 79 27.77 1.66 3.18
CA ARG A 79 28.50 0.43 3.51
C ARG A 79 27.76 -0.83 3.10
N HIS A 80 26.51 -0.72 2.64
CA HIS A 80 25.68 -1.88 2.36
C HIS A 80 26.15 -2.59 1.07
N PRO A 81 26.42 -3.90 1.09
CA PRO A 81 26.93 -4.61 -0.08
C PRO A 81 26.00 -4.48 -1.31
N GLU A 82 24.69 -4.63 -1.12
CA GLU A 82 23.73 -4.48 -2.23
C GLU A 82 23.69 -3.07 -2.81
N PHE A 83 23.88 -2.02 -1.99
CA PHE A 83 23.91 -0.64 -2.47
C PHE A 83 25.00 -0.45 -3.52
N LEU A 84 26.17 -1.06 -3.29
CA LEU A 84 27.31 -1.01 -4.19
C LEU A 84 27.07 -1.75 -5.52
N THR A 85 26.02 -2.56 -5.62
CA THR A 85 25.65 -3.25 -6.87
C THR A 85 24.73 -2.42 -7.77
N PHE A 86 24.10 -1.38 -7.25
CA PHE A 86 23.28 -0.48 -8.04
C PHE A 86 24.15 0.45 -8.89
N ASP A 87 23.62 0.92 -10.00
CA ASP A 87 24.31 1.93 -10.81
C ASP A 87 24.44 3.27 -10.05
N ALA A 88 25.33 4.14 -10.54
CA ALA A 88 25.63 5.41 -9.90
C ALA A 88 24.41 6.36 -9.82
N ALA A 89 23.47 6.27 -10.76
CA ALA A 89 22.28 7.12 -10.78
C ALA A 89 21.31 6.70 -9.67
N LEU A 90 21.06 5.41 -9.52
CA LEU A 90 20.22 4.85 -8.47
C LEU A 90 20.86 5.02 -7.08
N GLN A 91 22.19 4.81 -6.96
CA GLN A 91 22.90 5.09 -5.71
C GLN A 91 22.66 6.53 -5.23
N LYS A 92 22.79 7.51 -6.12
CA LYS A 92 22.52 8.92 -5.81
C LYS A 92 21.06 9.15 -5.40
N GLN A 93 20.10 8.48 -6.05
CA GLN A 93 18.69 8.59 -5.69
C GLN A 93 18.37 7.96 -4.33
N LEU A 94 19.03 6.86 -3.97
CA LEU A 94 18.87 6.24 -2.65
C LEU A 94 19.47 7.11 -1.53
N GLU A 95 20.62 7.76 -1.76
CA GLU A 95 21.14 8.76 -0.81
C GLU A 95 20.19 9.95 -0.65
N GLN A 96 19.62 10.44 -1.75
CA GLN A 96 18.63 11.51 -1.74
C GLN A 96 17.34 11.10 -1.01
N PHE A 97 16.90 9.84 -1.17
CA PHE A 97 15.75 9.30 -0.48
C PHE A 97 15.88 9.42 1.05
N VAL A 98 17.05 9.06 1.61
CA VAL A 98 17.31 9.18 3.06
C VAL A 98 17.19 10.63 3.54
N GLN A 99 17.55 11.60 2.70
CA GLN A 99 17.56 13.02 3.07
C GLN A 99 16.22 13.73 2.81
N GLN A 100 15.47 13.30 1.79
CA GLN A 100 14.32 14.03 1.25
C GLN A 100 13.01 13.24 1.27
N GLY A 101 13.05 11.93 1.56
CA GLY A 101 11.88 11.05 1.63
C GLY A 101 11.29 10.64 0.29
N TYR A 102 11.97 10.90 -0.84
CA TYR A 102 11.53 10.47 -2.17
C TYR A 102 12.70 10.18 -3.11
N LEU A 103 12.42 9.42 -4.17
CA LEU A 103 13.37 9.05 -5.22
C LEU A 103 12.72 9.24 -6.61
N ILE A 104 13.55 9.48 -7.62
CA ILE A 104 13.14 9.65 -9.02
C ILE A 104 13.88 8.64 -9.90
N LEU A 105 13.18 7.60 -10.34
CA LEU A 105 13.69 6.62 -11.32
C LEU A 105 13.42 7.14 -12.74
N ARG A 106 14.33 7.96 -13.27
CA ARG A 106 14.18 8.54 -14.62
C ARG A 106 14.27 7.45 -15.68
N GLY A 107 13.26 7.36 -16.54
CA GLY A 107 13.25 6.39 -17.64
C GLY A 107 13.15 4.93 -17.18
N PHE A 108 12.63 4.68 -15.97
CA PHE A 108 12.50 3.33 -15.42
C PHE A 108 11.74 2.36 -16.36
N HIS A 109 10.70 2.86 -17.02
CA HIS A 109 10.06 2.17 -18.11
C HIS A 109 10.36 2.89 -19.42
N PRO A 110 10.75 2.17 -20.49
CA PRO A 110 10.89 2.77 -21.80
C PRO A 110 9.53 3.18 -22.38
N ALA A 111 9.54 4.15 -23.30
CA ALA A 111 8.34 4.83 -23.78
C ALA A 111 7.32 3.85 -24.42
N ASP A 112 7.78 2.86 -25.16
CA ASP A 112 6.95 1.83 -25.78
C ASP A 112 6.18 0.98 -24.75
N LYS A 113 6.81 0.64 -23.61
CA LYS A 113 6.12 -0.04 -22.51
C LYS A 113 5.04 0.85 -21.90
N VAL A 114 5.32 2.15 -21.73
CA VAL A 114 4.33 3.11 -21.21
C VAL A 114 3.14 3.25 -22.17
N ASP A 115 3.40 3.32 -23.48
CA ASP A 115 2.35 3.37 -24.49
C ASP A 115 1.50 2.10 -24.49
N ALA A 116 2.13 0.93 -24.35
CA ALA A 116 1.41 -0.35 -24.24
C ALA A 116 0.51 -0.40 -22.99
N LEU A 117 0.99 0.12 -21.85
CA LEU A 117 0.19 0.24 -20.62
C LEU A 117 -1.05 1.13 -20.83
N ASN A 118 -0.87 2.28 -21.47
CA ASN A 118 -1.96 3.20 -21.78
C ASN A 118 -2.99 2.55 -22.72
N ALA A 119 -2.53 1.91 -23.79
CA ALA A 119 -3.39 1.20 -24.73
C ALA A 119 -4.17 0.06 -24.05
N GLU A 120 -3.55 -0.65 -23.11
CA GLU A 120 -4.18 -1.72 -22.36
C GLU A 120 -5.26 -1.20 -21.40
N ILE A 121 -5.03 -0.08 -20.70
CA ILE A 121 -6.07 0.59 -19.90
C ILE A 121 -7.26 0.97 -20.77
N GLU A 122 -7.00 1.59 -21.92
CA GLU A 122 -8.05 1.99 -22.88
C GLU A 122 -8.84 0.78 -23.39
N ARG A 123 -8.17 -0.33 -23.68
CA ARG A 123 -8.82 -1.59 -24.05
C ARG A 123 -9.72 -2.12 -22.93
N LEU A 124 -9.21 -2.16 -21.69
CA LEU A 124 -9.99 -2.63 -20.54
C LEU A 124 -11.23 -1.76 -20.28
N LEU A 125 -11.14 -0.45 -20.51
CA LEU A 125 -12.27 0.47 -20.42
C LEU A 125 -13.31 0.21 -21.52
N ARG A 126 -12.88 0.08 -22.79
CA ARG A 126 -13.78 -0.21 -23.91
C ARG A 126 -14.52 -1.54 -23.72
N GLU A 127 -13.82 -2.56 -23.24
CA GLU A 127 -14.39 -3.88 -22.94
C GLU A 127 -15.19 -3.92 -21.63
N LYS A 128 -15.24 -2.81 -20.88
CA LYS A 128 -15.91 -2.71 -19.57
C LYS A 128 -15.41 -3.75 -18.55
N ARG A 129 -14.14 -4.17 -18.68
CA ARG A 129 -13.48 -5.07 -17.72
C ARG A 129 -13.02 -4.33 -16.47
N THR A 130 -12.77 -3.04 -16.61
CA THR A 130 -12.58 -2.10 -15.51
C THR A 130 -13.37 -0.82 -15.79
N GLY A 131 -13.39 0.09 -14.82
CA GLY A 131 -14.09 1.36 -14.98
C GLY A 131 -13.64 2.39 -13.95
N PHE A 132 -14.01 3.63 -14.21
CA PHE A 132 -13.76 4.69 -13.26
C PHE A 132 -14.55 4.50 -11.97
N ASN A 133 -13.96 4.93 -10.87
CA ASN A 133 -14.64 5.10 -9.60
C ASN A 133 -15.80 6.13 -9.72
N TYR A 134 -16.53 6.33 -8.61
CA TYR A 134 -17.67 7.25 -8.57
C TYR A 134 -17.35 8.71 -8.93
N THR A 135 -16.07 9.11 -8.90
CA THR A 135 -15.65 10.46 -9.32
C THR A 135 -15.34 10.56 -10.82
N GLY A 136 -15.33 9.44 -11.56
CA GLY A 136 -15.00 9.41 -12.98
C GLY A 136 -13.51 9.65 -13.29
N ARG A 137 -12.61 9.50 -12.31
CA ARG A 137 -11.20 9.97 -12.44
C ARG A 137 -10.14 8.92 -12.14
N LYS A 138 -10.48 7.92 -11.34
CA LYS A 138 -9.54 6.89 -10.89
C LYS A 138 -10.02 5.51 -11.31
N ILE A 139 -9.10 4.68 -11.76
CA ILE A 139 -9.35 3.25 -12.01
C ILE A 139 -8.61 2.48 -10.92
N MET A 140 -9.36 1.69 -10.15
CA MET A 140 -8.81 0.93 -9.02
C MET A 140 -8.44 -0.48 -9.49
N ASP A 141 -7.29 -0.97 -9.03
CA ASP A 141 -6.87 -2.38 -9.16
C ASP A 141 -6.92 -2.94 -10.60
N ALA A 142 -6.59 -2.10 -11.59
CA ALA A 142 -6.60 -2.51 -13.00
C ALA A 142 -5.68 -3.71 -13.29
N PHE A 143 -4.64 -3.92 -12.46
CA PHE A 143 -3.75 -5.08 -12.53
C PHE A 143 -4.49 -6.43 -12.49
N ARG A 144 -5.65 -6.50 -11.80
CA ARG A 144 -6.44 -7.73 -11.70
C ARG A 144 -6.99 -8.21 -13.04
N PHE A 145 -7.07 -7.33 -14.03
CA PHE A 145 -7.70 -7.61 -15.32
C PHE A 145 -6.70 -7.74 -16.46
N SER A 146 -5.42 -7.47 -16.23
CA SER A 146 -4.40 -7.52 -17.27
C SER A 146 -3.08 -8.10 -16.77
N PRO A 147 -2.61 -9.22 -17.35
CA PRO A 147 -1.29 -9.76 -17.07
C PRO A 147 -0.15 -8.77 -17.37
N LEU A 148 -0.33 -7.88 -18.36
CA LEU A 148 0.64 -6.84 -18.68
C LEU A 148 0.78 -5.88 -17.51
N LEU A 149 -0.32 -5.31 -17.02
CA LEU A 149 -0.30 -4.43 -15.84
C LEU A 149 0.28 -5.15 -14.62
N ASP A 150 -0.12 -6.40 -14.42
CA ASP A 150 0.28 -7.16 -13.25
C ASP A 150 1.78 -7.48 -13.22
N ARG A 151 2.29 -8.06 -14.31
CA ARG A 151 3.64 -8.64 -14.33
C ARG A 151 4.71 -7.63 -14.72
N GLU A 152 4.42 -6.76 -15.68
CA GLU A 152 5.42 -5.81 -16.20
C GLU A 152 5.55 -4.56 -15.34
N PHE A 153 4.48 -4.17 -14.63
CA PHE A 153 4.42 -2.93 -13.84
C PHE A 153 4.21 -3.20 -12.35
N PHE A 154 3.07 -3.78 -11.96
CA PHE A 154 2.68 -3.89 -10.56
C PHE A 154 3.60 -4.81 -9.73
N ARG A 155 4.06 -5.91 -10.33
CA ARG A 155 5.00 -6.88 -9.75
C ARG A 155 6.34 -6.89 -10.50
N ASN A 156 6.74 -5.75 -11.05
CA ASN A 156 8.01 -5.60 -11.73
C ASN A 156 9.17 -6.00 -10.78
N PRO A 157 10.00 -7.00 -11.13
CA PRO A 157 11.03 -7.51 -10.21
C PRO A 157 12.08 -6.47 -9.79
N GLU A 158 12.43 -5.55 -10.69
CA GLU A 158 13.41 -4.51 -10.39
C GLU A 158 12.84 -3.47 -9.42
N LEU A 159 11.58 -3.06 -9.63
CA LEU A 159 10.88 -2.16 -8.71
C LEU A 159 10.76 -2.80 -7.32
N LEU A 160 10.33 -4.06 -7.27
CA LEU A 160 10.22 -4.79 -6.01
C LEU A 160 11.57 -4.90 -5.30
N ARG A 161 12.65 -5.20 -6.03
CA ARG A 161 14.00 -5.23 -5.45
C ARG A 161 14.39 -3.89 -4.83
N ILE A 162 14.13 -2.76 -5.50
CA ILE A 162 14.41 -1.43 -4.97
C ILE A 162 13.59 -1.15 -3.70
N LEU A 163 12.29 -1.47 -3.71
CA LEU A 163 11.41 -1.26 -2.56
C LEU A 163 11.78 -2.17 -1.37
N GLU A 164 12.11 -3.44 -1.65
CA GLU A 164 12.56 -4.40 -0.64
C GLU A 164 13.88 -3.95 0.00
N PHE A 165 14.80 -3.43 -0.81
CA PHE A 165 16.03 -2.84 -0.34
C PHE A 165 15.75 -1.63 0.57
N ILE A 166 14.90 -0.69 0.15
CA ILE A 166 14.56 0.51 0.93
C ILE A 166 13.91 0.13 2.27
N MET A 167 12.94 -0.79 2.24
CA MET A 167 12.21 -1.20 3.44
C MET A 167 13.00 -2.18 4.32
N GLY A 168 13.99 -2.89 3.75
CA GLY A 168 14.70 -3.97 4.43
C GLY A 168 13.81 -5.18 4.74
N ARG A 169 12.72 -5.36 3.99
CA ARG A 169 11.72 -6.42 4.16
C ARG A 169 11.11 -6.82 2.82
N PRO A 170 10.58 -8.06 2.69
CA PRO A 170 9.82 -8.47 1.52
C PRO A 170 8.61 -7.56 1.27
N ILE A 171 8.37 -7.20 0.02
CA ILE A 171 7.29 -6.30 -0.39
C ILE A 171 6.14 -7.09 -0.98
N ILE A 172 4.93 -6.80 -0.52
CA ILE A 172 3.70 -7.40 -1.04
C ILE A 172 2.86 -6.27 -1.64
N PRO A 173 2.94 -6.04 -2.96
CA PRO A 173 2.12 -5.03 -3.60
C PRO A 173 0.64 -5.47 -3.56
N PHE A 174 -0.25 -4.57 -3.12
CA PHE A 174 -1.64 -4.91 -2.84
C PHE A 174 -2.70 -4.06 -3.57
N GLN A 175 -2.35 -2.87 -4.08
CA GLN A 175 -3.29 -1.96 -4.74
C GLN A 175 -2.63 -1.16 -5.86
N THR A 176 -3.38 -0.93 -6.94
CA THR A 176 -3.04 0.09 -7.95
C THR A 176 -4.14 1.13 -8.07
N ILE A 177 -3.74 2.36 -8.40
CA ILE A 177 -4.66 3.44 -8.74
C ILE A 177 -4.13 4.13 -9.99
N ASN A 178 -4.86 4.02 -11.10
CA ASN A 178 -4.55 4.74 -12.33
C ASN A 178 -5.38 6.03 -12.35
N PHE A 179 -4.75 7.15 -12.73
CA PHE A 179 -5.40 8.45 -12.82
C PHE A 179 -5.35 8.99 -14.25
N LEU A 180 -6.39 9.73 -14.66
CA LEU A 180 -6.40 10.46 -15.94
C LEU A 180 -5.48 11.68 -15.93
N VAL A 181 -5.38 12.33 -14.78
CA VAL A 181 -4.56 13.53 -14.53
C VAL A 181 -3.84 13.34 -13.20
N GLY A 182 -2.81 14.15 -12.93
CA GLY A 182 -2.13 14.13 -11.63
C GLY A 182 -3.11 14.22 -10.45
N SER A 183 -2.72 13.67 -9.30
CA SER A 183 -3.59 13.66 -8.11
C SER A 183 -3.89 15.09 -7.65
N GLU A 184 -5.14 15.54 -7.83
CA GLU A 184 -5.65 16.83 -7.30
C GLU A 184 -5.88 16.80 -5.78
N GLN A 185 -5.37 15.78 -5.09
CA GLN A 185 -5.55 15.67 -3.65
C GLN A 185 -4.72 16.74 -2.94
N ARG A 186 -5.31 17.35 -1.92
CA ARG A 186 -4.58 18.23 -1.00
C ARG A 186 -3.41 17.46 -0.38
N ALA A 187 -2.37 18.19 0.03
CA ALA A 187 -1.25 17.60 0.76
C ALA A 187 -1.77 16.77 1.95
N HIS A 188 -1.36 15.51 2.00
CA HIS A 188 -1.75 14.54 3.02
C HIS A 188 -0.64 13.51 3.22
N SER A 189 -0.79 12.66 4.23
CA SER A 189 0.11 11.54 4.51
C SER A 189 -0.69 10.24 4.59
N ASP A 190 -0.36 9.29 3.71
CA ASP A 190 -0.98 7.97 3.72
C ASP A 190 -0.69 7.19 5.01
N SER A 191 0.40 7.55 5.71
CA SER A 191 0.75 6.96 7.01
C SER A 191 -0.38 7.04 8.04
N ILE A 192 -1.26 8.04 7.97
CA ILE A 192 -2.41 8.19 8.87
C ILE A 192 -3.49 7.14 8.58
N HIS A 193 -3.64 6.75 7.32
CA HIS A 193 -4.70 5.85 6.87
C HIS A 193 -4.26 4.39 6.76
N MET A 194 -2.96 4.15 6.56
CA MET A 194 -2.40 2.82 6.35
C MET A 194 -1.27 2.51 7.32
N THR A 195 -1.34 3.04 8.55
CA THR A 195 -0.35 2.74 9.60
C THR A 195 -0.21 1.23 9.83
N THR A 196 1.03 0.75 9.85
CA THR A 196 1.40 -0.62 10.19
C THR A 196 1.97 -0.73 11.61
N GLU A 197 2.07 -1.94 12.12
CA GLU A 197 2.83 -2.29 13.32
C GLU A 197 3.79 -3.44 12.96
N PRO A 198 5.12 -3.24 12.88
CA PRO A 198 5.91 -2.02 13.17
C PRO A 198 5.50 -0.79 12.36
N LYS A 199 5.70 0.42 12.90
CA LYS A 199 5.47 1.66 12.15
C LYS A 199 6.50 1.85 11.03
N GLY A 200 6.08 2.49 9.94
CA GLY A 200 6.95 2.89 8.81
C GLY A 200 6.98 1.93 7.62
N TYR A 201 6.31 0.77 7.68
CA TYR A 201 6.37 -0.26 6.63
C TYR A 201 5.10 -0.31 5.77
N LEU A 202 4.53 0.86 5.49
CA LEU A 202 3.34 1.02 4.68
C LEU A 202 3.54 0.47 3.26
#